data_AF-A0A9Q1N1U3-F1
#
_entry.id   AF-A0A9Q1N1U3-F1
#
_cell.length_a   1.000
_cell.length_b   1.000
_cell.length_c   1.000
_cell.angle_alpha   90.00
_cell.angle_beta   90.00
_cell.angle_gamma   90.00
#
_symmetry.space_group_name_H-M   'P 1'
#
loop_
_entity.id
_entity.type
_entity.pdbx_description
1 polymer ?
#
loop_
_entity_poly.entity_id
_entity_poly.type
_entity_poly.pdbx_seq_one_letter_code
_entity_poly.pdbx_strand_id
1 'polypeptide(L)'
;MSTSIFLLWLVTIPLTIHATTIKVDQPKGFLLDCGGSEKIEQDSLIYAPDDNYIKTGNKSEIKQDGLVPLLSSVRYFPDDVEEKFCYHLPVNKGRKMLIKTIYYYGGFDGGKEPPIFDQIIDGTKWNINTSADYAEGLSSYYEVVMVAHYKVLSICLAKNEHTTSDPFISAIEMLYLDDSLYNSTDFGKYALVTLARHSFGSHDTIIFPDDKFNRHWYPFLDENPVVTSHTPVTPSTFWNMPPEKVFENSVTASRGKTLVVNWPSFPLPKTYYYLALYFQENRTPSPFSWRVFDVLINGAKFFSNLNVTTSGVTVYSTTWPLEGETNITLIPEINSPVGPVVAAGELFQLLPLAGRTLTRDVAVMDDLRKSFNKKPQDWHGDPCLPKDKSWTGVTCSSGTNTRIISLNLTNAGIAGSLPPSISKLTALSHLWLGSNELTGQIPDLSSLINLETLHLENNQLQGSIPESLGHLPKLREVFLQNNHLKGSIPESLRNKNSINLKVSPGNEGISVAAPELLDRGDHCEALRTDSILVASIFANGKQSPETRKQTIGRIPETITVLALAFLISLSTEFLIVSTTSGTRTLQK
;
A
#
# COMPACT_ATOMS: atom_id res chain seq x y z
N MET A 1 17.61 -91.46 33.16
CA MET A 1 18.25 -90.15 32.90
C MET A 1 17.55 -89.55 31.69
N SER A 2 17.18 -88.27 31.72
CA SER A 2 16.49 -87.60 30.60
C SER A 2 17.10 -86.21 30.39
N THR A 3 17.41 -85.85 29.15
CA THR A 3 18.12 -84.62 28.80
C THR A 3 17.15 -83.54 28.35
N SER A 4 16.85 -82.60 29.24
CA SER A 4 16.04 -81.41 28.91
C SER A 4 16.82 -80.46 28.01
N ILE A 5 16.32 -80.23 26.80
CA ILE A 5 16.87 -79.27 25.84
C ILE A 5 16.33 -77.88 26.18
N PHE A 6 17.21 -76.93 26.50
CA PHE A 6 16.85 -75.51 26.60
C PHE A 6 16.87 -74.88 25.21
N LEU A 7 15.71 -74.49 24.69
CA LEU A 7 15.63 -73.56 23.55
C LEU A 7 15.82 -72.13 24.08
N LEU A 8 16.90 -71.48 23.65
CA LEU A 8 17.05 -70.03 23.75
C LEU A 8 16.22 -69.35 22.65
N TRP A 9 15.13 -68.70 23.03
CA TRP A 9 14.36 -67.84 22.11
C TRP A 9 15.11 -66.52 21.87
N LEU A 10 15.71 -66.39 20.69
CA LEU A 10 16.25 -65.11 20.20
C LEU A 10 15.10 -64.19 19.76
N VAL A 11 14.66 -63.32 20.65
CA VAL A 11 13.68 -62.27 20.32
C VAL A 11 14.38 -61.17 19.54
N THR A 12 14.30 -61.24 18.21
CA THR A 12 14.76 -60.17 17.33
C THR A 12 13.77 -59.00 17.38
N ILE A 13 14.06 -58.00 18.22
CA ILE A 13 13.34 -56.73 18.20
C ILE A 13 13.73 -55.98 16.90
N PRO A 14 12.80 -55.67 16.00
CA PRO A 14 13.12 -54.85 14.84
C PRO A 14 13.36 -53.41 15.31
N LEU A 15 14.60 -52.93 15.21
CA LEU A 15 14.85 -51.49 15.30
C LEU A 15 14.23 -50.81 14.08
N THR A 16 13.03 -50.27 14.25
CA THR A 16 12.45 -49.31 13.31
C THR A 16 13.25 -48.02 13.39
N ILE A 17 14.27 -47.92 12.53
CA ILE A 17 15.00 -46.67 12.29
C ILE A 17 13.99 -45.66 11.77
N HIS A 18 13.43 -44.88 12.68
CA HIS A 18 12.67 -43.70 12.34
C HIS A 18 13.68 -42.71 11.76
N ALA A 19 13.68 -42.58 10.43
CA ALA A 19 14.35 -41.50 9.76
C ALA A 19 13.72 -40.19 10.28
N THR A 20 14.42 -39.55 11.21
CA THR A 20 14.06 -38.23 11.71
C THR A 20 14.31 -37.26 10.57
N THR A 21 13.27 -37.00 9.78
CA THR A 21 13.32 -35.93 8.78
C THR A 21 13.70 -34.64 9.50
N ILE A 22 14.86 -34.09 9.17
CA ILE A 22 15.31 -32.82 9.72
C ILE A 22 14.35 -31.77 9.16
N LYS A 23 13.35 -31.43 9.95
CA LYS A 23 12.31 -30.49 9.54
C LYS A 23 12.90 -29.08 9.55
N VAL A 24 13.42 -28.66 8.39
CA VAL A 24 13.95 -27.32 8.19
C VAL A 24 12.81 -26.33 8.42
N ASP A 25 13.02 -25.36 9.31
CA ASP A 25 12.03 -24.32 9.59
C ASP A 25 11.80 -23.47 8.33
N GLN A 26 10.55 -23.41 7.87
CA GLN A 26 10.12 -22.57 6.76
C GLN A 26 10.52 -21.09 7.00
N PRO A 27 11.04 -20.37 5.99
CA PRO A 27 11.42 -18.97 6.12
C PRO A 27 10.25 -18.11 6.60
N LYS A 28 10.53 -17.22 7.54
CA LYS A 28 9.50 -16.42 8.23
C LYS A 28 8.93 -15.38 7.29
N GLY A 29 7.63 -15.43 7.05
CA GLY A 29 6.98 -14.57 6.06
C GLY A 29 5.53 -14.94 5.79
N PHE A 30 5.02 -14.50 4.64
CA PHE A 30 3.79 -14.97 4.02
C PHE A 30 4.16 -15.73 2.75
N LEU A 31 3.68 -16.96 2.62
CA LEU A 31 3.67 -17.71 1.37
C LEU A 31 2.20 -17.94 1.03
N LEU A 32 1.72 -17.32 -0.04
CA LEU A 32 0.31 -17.28 -0.40
C LEU A 32 0.07 -17.94 -1.76
N ASP A 33 -0.86 -18.88 -1.77
CA ASP A 33 -1.48 -19.44 -2.98
C ASP A 33 -2.68 -18.54 -3.33
N CYS A 34 -2.54 -17.77 -4.42
CA CYS A 34 -3.49 -16.72 -4.77
C CYS A 34 -4.59 -17.28 -5.67
N GLY A 35 -5.77 -17.51 -5.09
CA GLY A 35 -6.83 -18.29 -5.71
C GLY A 35 -7.14 -19.58 -4.95
N GLY A 36 -6.15 -20.13 -4.24
CA GLY A 36 -6.25 -21.38 -3.50
C GLY A 36 -7.39 -21.44 -2.49
N SER A 37 -7.97 -22.62 -2.30
CA SER A 37 -8.98 -22.90 -1.26
C SER A 37 -8.40 -23.55 0.00
N GLU A 38 -7.29 -24.28 -0.13
CA GLU A 38 -6.64 -25.06 0.92
C GLU A 38 -5.14 -24.78 0.99
N LYS A 39 -4.43 -25.36 1.97
CA LYS A 39 -2.97 -25.25 2.03
C LYS A 39 -2.32 -26.26 1.09
N ILE A 40 -1.37 -25.80 0.30
CA ILE A 40 -0.53 -26.63 -0.56
C ILE A 40 0.91 -26.67 -0.04
N GLU A 41 1.62 -27.74 -0.38
CA GLU A 41 3.05 -27.88 -0.13
C GLU A 41 3.78 -27.96 -1.48
N GLN A 42 4.79 -27.11 -1.67
CA GLN A 42 5.62 -27.01 -2.86
C GLN A 42 7.07 -26.77 -2.41
N ASP A 43 8.03 -27.57 -2.89
CA ASP A 43 9.45 -27.47 -2.55
C ASP A 43 9.74 -27.40 -1.03
N SER A 44 9.05 -28.23 -0.24
CA SER A 44 9.09 -28.24 1.25
C SER A 44 8.60 -26.95 1.94
N LEU A 45 7.94 -26.05 1.21
CA LEU A 45 7.33 -24.82 1.70
C LEU A 45 5.80 -24.96 1.72
N ILE A 46 5.16 -24.50 2.80
CA ILE A 46 3.70 -24.53 2.94
C ILE A 46 3.13 -23.15 2.58
N TYR A 47 2.32 -23.11 1.54
CA TYR A 47 1.57 -21.92 1.10
C TYR A 47 0.15 -21.95 1.69
N ALA A 48 -0.43 -20.77 1.89
CA ALA A 48 -1.76 -20.61 2.49
C ALA A 48 -2.72 -19.84 1.57
N PRO A 49 -4.04 -20.13 1.61
CA PRO A 49 -5.06 -19.35 0.92
C PRO A 49 -5.01 -17.87 1.25
N ASP A 50 -5.15 -17.04 0.22
CA ASP A 50 -4.93 -15.61 0.27
C ASP A 50 -6.15 -14.77 0.73
N ASP A 51 -7.33 -15.38 0.89
CA ASP A 51 -8.60 -14.74 1.30
C ASP A 51 -8.55 -13.95 2.62
N ASN A 52 -7.59 -14.24 3.48
CA ASN A 52 -7.38 -13.47 4.72
C ASN A 52 -6.83 -12.07 4.43
N TYR A 53 -6.04 -11.91 3.37
CA TYR A 53 -5.21 -10.74 3.08
C TYR A 53 -5.78 -9.80 2.01
N ILE A 54 -6.75 -10.26 1.21
CA ILE A 54 -7.49 -9.47 0.23
C ILE A 54 -9.00 -9.62 0.44
N LYS A 55 -9.83 -8.78 -0.19
CA LYS A 55 -11.30 -8.76 -0.02
C LYS A 55 -12.09 -8.66 -1.34
N THR A 56 -11.38 -8.57 -2.46
CA THR A 56 -11.90 -8.47 -3.83
C THR A 56 -11.15 -9.45 -4.75
N GLY A 57 -11.59 -9.58 -5.99
CA GLY A 57 -11.04 -10.52 -6.98
C GLY A 57 -11.66 -11.92 -6.91
N ASN A 58 -11.88 -12.49 -8.09
CA ASN A 58 -12.43 -13.81 -8.32
C ASN A 58 -11.31 -14.88 -8.37
N LYS A 59 -11.69 -16.16 -8.31
CA LYS A 59 -10.77 -17.30 -8.32
C LYS A 59 -11.00 -18.15 -9.57
N SER A 60 -9.93 -18.65 -10.18
CA SER A 60 -9.99 -19.66 -11.26
C SER A 60 -9.01 -20.80 -11.01
N GLU A 61 -9.24 -21.93 -11.70
CA GLU A 61 -8.47 -23.17 -11.60
C GLU A 61 -7.85 -23.47 -12.97
N ILE A 62 -6.52 -23.50 -13.05
CA ILE A 62 -5.78 -23.67 -14.31
C ILE A 62 -5.59 -25.16 -14.59
N LYS A 63 -6.29 -25.67 -15.60
CA LYS A 63 -6.38 -27.10 -15.93
C LYS A 63 -5.39 -27.49 -17.02
N GLN A 64 -4.14 -27.71 -16.60
CA GLN A 64 -3.06 -28.17 -17.45
C GLN A 64 -2.32 -29.36 -16.81
N ASP A 65 -2.10 -30.41 -17.59
CA ASP A 65 -1.38 -31.60 -17.13
C ASP A 65 0.08 -31.28 -16.75
N GLY A 66 0.56 -31.87 -15.65
CA GLY A 66 1.94 -31.70 -15.17
C GLY A 66 2.25 -30.36 -14.48
N LEU A 67 1.25 -29.49 -14.32
CA LEU A 67 1.41 -28.20 -13.62
C LEU A 67 1.63 -28.42 -12.11
N VAL A 68 2.55 -27.65 -11.52
CA VAL A 68 2.82 -27.70 -10.07
C VAL A 68 1.65 -27.08 -9.27
N PRO A 69 1.35 -27.56 -8.04
CA PRO A 69 0.22 -27.07 -7.24
C PRO A 69 0.17 -25.54 -7.06
N LEU A 70 1.33 -24.89 -6.95
CA LEU A 70 1.43 -23.43 -6.77
C LEU A 70 0.98 -22.61 -7.98
N LEU A 71 0.79 -23.23 -9.14
CA LEU A 71 0.34 -22.58 -10.37
C LEU A 71 -1.04 -23.08 -10.85
N SER A 72 -1.65 -24.08 -10.18
CA SER A 72 -2.99 -24.57 -10.55
C SER A 72 -4.14 -23.64 -10.11
N SER A 73 -3.84 -22.61 -9.33
CA SER A 73 -4.80 -21.61 -8.86
C SER A 73 -4.39 -20.21 -9.31
N VAL A 74 -5.38 -19.33 -9.50
CA VAL A 74 -5.15 -17.91 -9.80
C VAL A 74 -6.26 -17.03 -9.23
N ARG A 75 -5.90 -15.87 -8.66
CA ARG A 75 -6.83 -14.79 -8.35
C ARG A 75 -6.76 -13.75 -9.46
N TYR A 76 -7.92 -13.34 -9.94
CA TYR A 76 -8.06 -12.34 -11.00
C TYR A 76 -9.08 -11.25 -10.64
N PHE A 77 -8.95 -10.08 -11.26
CA PHE A 77 -9.64 -8.87 -10.83
C PHE A 77 -10.42 -8.22 -12.00
N PRO A 78 -11.77 -8.35 -12.03
CA PRO A 78 -12.58 -7.95 -13.18
C PRO A 78 -12.40 -6.51 -13.69
N ASP A 79 -12.42 -6.34 -15.01
CA ASP A 79 -12.13 -5.06 -15.64
C ASP A 79 -13.17 -3.95 -15.33
N ASP A 80 -14.39 -4.29 -14.88
CA ASP A 80 -15.49 -3.35 -14.67
C ASP A 80 -15.61 -2.74 -13.26
N VAL A 81 -14.91 -3.26 -12.24
CA VAL A 81 -15.20 -2.93 -10.82
C VAL A 81 -14.36 -1.79 -10.21
N GLU A 82 -13.03 -1.94 -10.17
CA GLU A 82 -12.11 -1.02 -9.48
C GLU A 82 -10.83 -0.80 -10.33
N GLU A 83 -10.14 0.34 -10.15
CA GLU A 83 -8.87 0.62 -10.83
C GLU A 83 -7.63 0.03 -10.13
N LYS A 84 -7.74 -0.40 -8.87
CA LYS A 84 -6.63 -0.83 -8.01
C LYS A 84 -7.12 -1.77 -6.90
N PHE A 85 -6.61 -3.01 -6.90
CA PHE A 85 -6.95 -4.07 -5.95
C PHE A 85 -5.73 -4.39 -5.09
N CYS A 86 -5.85 -4.47 -3.74
CA CYS A 86 -4.68 -4.61 -2.85
C CYS A 86 -4.78 -5.73 -1.82
N TYR A 87 -3.71 -6.52 -1.74
CA TYR A 87 -3.34 -7.32 -0.58
C TYR A 87 -2.83 -6.42 0.55
N HIS A 88 -3.14 -6.80 1.78
CA HIS A 88 -2.77 -6.09 3.00
C HIS A 88 -2.10 -7.07 3.98
N LEU A 89 -0.77 -7.17 3.94
CA LEU A 89 0.02 -8.11 4.75
C LEU A 89 0.51 -7.43 6.05
N PRO A 90 0.19 -7.93 7.26
CA PRO A 90 0.67 -7.31 8.50
C PRO A 90 2.17 -7.56 8.70
N VAL A 91 2.97 -6.49 8.73
CA VAL A 91 4.44 -6.58 8.73
C VAL A 91 5.13 -5.81 9.85
N ASN A 92 6.33 -6.25 10.22
CA ASN A 92 7.19 -5.58 11.18
C ASN A 92 7.91 -4.39 10.53
N LYS A 93 7.41 -3.18 10.78
CA LYS A 93 8.05 -1.92 10.33
C LYS A 93 9.55 -1.93 10.61
N GLY A 94 10.34 -1.57 9.59
CA GLY A 94 11.79 -1.46 9.66
C GLY A 94 12.55 -2.76 9.34
N ARG A 95 11.87 -3.91 9.21
CA ARG A 95 12.51 -5.14 8.74
C ARG A 95 12.68 -5.13 7.22
N LYS A 96 13.79 -5.74 6.78
CA LYS A 96 14.05 -6.03 5.37
C LYS A 96 13.26 -7.24 4.91
N MET A 97 12.74 -7.18 3.69
CA MET A 97 11.87 -8.19 3.10
C MET A 97 12.29 -8.43 1.65
N LEU A 98 12.26 -9.69 1.24
CA LEU A 98 12.21 -10.10 -0.16
C LEU A 98 10.73 -10.35 -0.48
N ILE A 99 10.23 -9.71 -1.53
CA ILE A 99 8.88 -9.91 -2.05
C ILE A 99 9.03 -10.51 -3.45
N LYS A 100 8.43 -11.67 -3.69
CA LYS A 100 8.37 -12.34 -4.98
C LYS A 100 6.91 -12.52 -5.34
N THR A 101 6.48 -12.01 -6.49
CA THR A 101 5.12 -12.24 -7.01
C THR A 101 5.19 -13.03 -8.30
N ILE A 102 4.38 -14.07 -8.37
CA ILE A 102 4.44 -15.13 -9.38
C ILE A 102 3.16 -15.06 -10.22
N TYR A 103 3.33 -15.05 -11.53
CA TYR A 103 2.25 -14.91 -12.50
C TYR A 103 2.28 -16.05 -13.50
N TYR A 104 1.30 -16.95 -13.43
CA TYR A 104 1.03 -17.94 -14.46
C TYR A 104 -0.36 -17.70 -15.06
N TYR A 105 -0.40 -17.31 -16.33
CA TYR A 105 -1.64 -16.93 -17.00
C TYR A 105 -2.52 -18.14 -17.34
N GLY A 106 -1.93 -19.18 -17.94
CA GLY A 106 -2.60 -20.45 -18.26
C GLY A 106 -3.89 -20.34 -19.11
N GLY A 107 -4.19 -19.17 -19.69
CA GLY A 107 -5.47 -18.90 -20.36
C GLY A 107 -6.69 -18.96 -19.42
N PHE A 108 -6.56 -18.58 -18.14
CA PHE A 108 -7.60 -18.78 -17.11
C PHE A 108 -8.96 -18.12 -17.43
N ASP A 109 -8.97 -17.08 -18.28
CA ASP A 109 -10.12 -16.32 -18.76
C ASP A 109 -10.62 -16.78 -20.15
N GLY A 110 -9.95 -17.78 -20.75
CA GLY A 110 -10.18 -18.23 -22.12
C GLY A 110 -9.54 -17.33 -23.20
N GLY A 111 -8.76 -16.33 -22.81
CA GLY A 111 -8.02 -15.45 -23.70
C GLY A 111 -6.80 -16.11 -24.36
N LYS A 112 -6.08 -15.33 -25.16
CA LYS A 112 -4.90 -15.78 -25.93
C LYS A 112 -3.62 -15.01 -25.66
N GLU A 113 -3.73 -13.86 -25.00
CA GLU A 113 -2.63 -12.95 -24.68
C GLU A 113 -2.88 -12.43 -23.26
N PRO A 114 -1.92 -12.51 -22.34
CA PRO A 114 -2.12 -12.03 -20.99
C PRO A 114 -2.20 -10.49 -20.95
N PRO A 115 -2.97 -9.91 -20.03
CA PRO A 115 -3.07 -8.47 -19.88
C PRO A 115 -1.78 -7.85 -19.32
N ILE A 116 -1.48 -6.63 -19.75
CA ILE A 116 -0.44 -5.77 -19.17
C ILE A 116 -1.10 -4.87 -18.13
N PHE A 117 -0.53 -4.79 -16.92
CA PHE A 117 -1.09 -4.04 -15.80
C PHE A 117 0.00 -3.52 -14.87
N ASP A 118 -0.32 -2.59 -13.98
CA ASP A 118 0.60 -2.07 -12.97
C ASP A 118 0.66 -3.01 -11.76
N GLN A 119 1.86 -3.24 -11.22
CA GLN A 119 2.04 -3.65 -9.83
C GLN A 119 2.49 -2.43 -9.00
N ILE A 120 1.95 -2.33 -7.79
CA ILE A 120 2.26 -1.26 -6.82
C ILE A 120 2.59 -1.90 -5.47
N ILE A 121 3.77 -1.61 -4.92
CA ILE A 121 4.17 -2.04 -3.57
C ILE A 121 4.55 -0.83 -2.72
N ASP A 122 3.81 -0.63 -1.62
CA ASP A 122 3.89 0.56 -0.72
C ASP A 122 4.02 1.90 -1.48
N GLY A 123 3.24 2.04 -2.56
CA GLY A 123 3.17 3.23 -3.41
C GLY A 123 4.23 3.33 -4.52
N THR A 124 5.18 2.39 -4.60
CA THR A 124 6.16 2.28 -5.70
C THR A 124 5.55 1.44 -6.82
N LYS A 125 5.53 1.95 -8.06
CA LYS A 125 4.81 1.37 -9.21
C LYS A 125 5.74 0.90 -10.33
N TRP A 126 5.43 -0.23 -10.97
CA TRP A 126 6.02 -0.72 -12.22
C TRP A 126 5.01 -1.52 -13.05
N ASN A 127 5.30 -1.76 -14.33
CA ASN A 127 4.47 -2.61 -15.19
C ASN A 127 4.77 -4.09 -14.97
N ILE A 128 3.73 -4.92 -15.03
CA ILE A 128 3.79 -6.37 -15.21
C ILE A 128 3.45 -6.68 -16.67
N ASN A 129 4.32 -7.44 -17.32
CA ASN A 129 4.11 -8.02 -18.64
C ASN A 129 4.58 -9.49 -18.58
N THR A 130 3.69 -10.41 -18.92
CA THR A 130 3.94 -11.86 -18.84
C THR A 130 3.88 -12.52 -20.23
N SER A 131 3.73 -11.73 -21.30
CA SER A 131 3.48 -12.24 -22.66
C SER A 131 4.64 -13.05 -23.24
N ALA A 132 5.88 -12.76 -22.82
CA ALA A 132 7.07 -13.52 -23.23
C ALA A 132 7.08 -14.91 -22.58
N ASP A 133 7.05 -14.97 -21.24
CA ASP A 133 7.03 -16.24 -20.50
C ASP A 133 5.83 -17.11 -20.90
N TYR A 134 4.65 -16.50 -21.06
CA TYR A 134 3.44 -17.22 -21.50
C TYR A 134 3.57 -17.81 -22.91
N ALA A 135 4.26 -17.14 -23.85
CA ALA A 135 4.50 -17.68 -25.18
C ALA A 135 5.39 -18.94 -25.17
N GLU A 136 6.20 -19.12 -24.13
CA GLU A 136 7.01 -20.31 -23.88
C GLU A 136 6.33 -21.31 -22.90
N GLY A 137 5.12 -21.01 -22.41
CA GLY A 137 4.38 -21.82 -21.44
C GLY A 137 4.90 -21.72 -20.00
N LEU A 138 5.72 -20.72 -19.70
CA LEU A 138 6.39 -20.47 -18.43
C LEU A 138 5.57 -19.54 -17.51
N SER A 139 6.10 -19.28 -16.31
CA SER A 139 5.55 -18.31 -15.35
C SER A 139 6.54 -17.17 -15.09
N SER A 140 6.02 -15.95 -14.96
CA SER A 140 6.83 -14.76 -14.71
C SER A 140 7.07 -14.57 -13.21
N TYR A 141 8.32 -14.24 -12.86
CA TYR A 141 8.76 -14.00 -11.49
C TYR A 141 9.24 -12.56 -11.32
N TYR A 142 8.54 -11.77 -10.51
CA TYR A 142 8.94 -10.41 -10.16
C TYR A 142 9.42 -10.38 -8.70
N GLU A 143 10.72 -10.20 -8.49
CA GLU A 143 11.35 -10.20 -7.16
C GLU A 143 11.94 -8.82 -6.81
N VAL A 144 11.59 -8.30 -5.63
CA VAL A 144 12.08 -7.03 -5.11
C VAL A 144 12.50 -7.14 -3.64
N VAL A 145 13.66 -6.58 -3.29
CA VAL A 145 14.12 -6.42 -1.91
C VAL A 145 13.91 -4.97 -1.46
N MET A 146 13.21 -4.79 -0.33
CA MET A 146 12.93 -3.49 0.27
C MET A 146 12.76 -3.57 1.79
N VAL A 147 12.47 -2.45 2.46
CA VAL A 147 12.26 -2.38 3.92
C VAL A 147 10.85 -1.92 4.24
N ALA A 148 10.13 -2.63 5.11
CA ALA A 148 8.76 -2.30 5.51
C ALA A 148 8.67 -0.88 6.10
N HIS A 149 8.04 0.05 5.38
CA HIS A 149 7.90 1.44 5.82
C HIS A 149 6.74 1.63 6.83
N TYR A 150 5.76 0.74 6.78
CA TYR A 150 4.52 0.75 7.56
C TYR A 150 4.38 -0.53 8.41
N LYS A 151 3.25 -0.67 9.12
CA LYS A 151 2.88 -1.93 9.83
C LYS A 151 2.03 -2.88 8.99
N VAL A 152 1.66 -2.46 7.78
CA VAL A 152 0.95 -3.25 6.78
C VAL A 152 1.67 -2.98 5.47
N LEU A 153 2.15 -4.03 4.81
CA LEU A 153 2.66 -3.98 3.45
C LEU A 153 1.46 -4.04 2.52
N SER A 154 1.41 -3.12 1.57
CA SER A 154 0.46 -3.12 0.47
C SER A 154 1.12 -3.69 -0.78
N ILE A 155 0.49 -4.69 -1.38
CA ILE A 155 0.83 -5.21 -2.71
C ILE A 155 -0.45 -5.11 -3.53
N CYS A 156 -0.47 -4.24 -4.53
CA CYS A 156 -1.65 -3.99 -5.36
C CYS A 156 -1.38 -4.30 -6.83
N LEU A 157 -2.42 -4.74 -7.53
CA LEU A 157 -2.49 -4.70 -8.99
C LEU A 157 -3.41 -3.54 -9.39
N ALA A 158 -3.06 -2.80 -10.44
CA ALA A 158 -3.85 -1.68 -10.93
C ALA A 158 -3.88 -1.63 -12.46
N LYS A 159 -4.98 -1.12 -13.01
CA LYS A 159 -5.20 -1.03 -14.46
C LYS A 159 -4.43 0.14 -15.06
N ASN A 160 -3.88 -0.06 -16.26
CA ASN A 160 -3.22 1.00 -17.03
C ASN A 160 -3.75 1.03 -18.48
N GLU A 161 -3.20 1.93 -19.30
CA GLU A 161 -3.63 2.13 -20.70
C GLU A 161 -3.29 0.95 -21.65
N HIS A 162 -2.76 -0.15 -21.13
CA HIS A 162 -2.45 -1.38 -21.86
C HIS A 162 -3.20 -2.61 -21.30
N THR A 163 -4.07 -2.44 -20.30
CA THR A 163 -4.86 -3.54 -19.75
C THR A 163 -5.99 -3.92 -20.70
N THR A 164 -6.03 -5.19 -21.11
CA THR A 164 -6.93 -5.74 -22.16
C THR A 164 -7.85 -6.86 -21.67
N SER A 165 -7.53 -7.48 -20.53
CA SER A 165 -8.38 -8.39 -19.75
C SER A 165 -7.97 -8.32 -18.27
N ASP A 166 -8.62 -9.12 -17.42
CA ASP A 166 -8.54 -9.03 -15.97
C ASP A 166 -7.11 -9.23 -15.41
N PRO A 167 -6.52 -8.23 -14.71
CA PRO A 167 -5.26 -8.41 -13.98
C PRO A 167 -5.33 -9.60 -13.02
N PHE A 168 -4.23 -10.33 -12.88
CA PHE A 168 -4.21 -11.63 -12.18
C PHE A 168 -2.92 -11.85 -11.38
N ILE A 169 -2.91 -12.81 -10.45
CA ILE A 169 -1.73 -13.27 -9.72
C ILE A 169 -1.92 -14.70 -9.21
N SER A 170 -0.87 -15.52 -9.29
CA SER A 170 -0.90 -16.95 -8.89
C SER A 170 -0.31 -17.18 -7.50
N ALA A 171 0.75 -16.45 -7.12
CA ALA A 171 1.28 -16.52 -5.76
C ALA A 171 2.00 -15.25 -5.30
N ILE A 172 2.07 -15.08 -3.98
CA ILE A 172 2.87 -14.05 -3.29
C ILE A 172 3.77 -14.71 -2.25
N GLU A 173 5.07 -14.51 -2.37
CA GLU A 173 6.04 -14.73 -1.31
C GLU A 173 6.47 -13.38 -0.72
N MET A 174 6.37 -13.20 0.59
CA MET A 174 7.02 -12.11 1.33
C MET A 174 7.82 -12.75 2.45
N LEU A 175 9.14 -12.75 2.35
CA LEU A 175 10.05 -13.39 3.31
C LEU A 175 10.91 -12.34 4.02
N TYR A 176 10.99 -12.40 5.35
CA TYR A 176 11.88 -11.55 6.12
C TYR A 176 13.33 -11.96 5.90
N LEU A 177 14.16 -11.01 5.48
CA LEU A 177 15.60 -11.20 5.38
C LEU A 177 16.30 -10.88 6.71
N ASP A 178 17.52 -11.41 6.87
CA ASP A 178 18.42 -10.97 7.93
C ASP A 178 18.85 -9.52 7.70
N ASP A 179 19.08 -8.78 8.77
CA ASP A 179 19.31 -7.33 8.66
C ASP A 179 20.68 -7.00 8.01
N SER A 180 21.61 -7.97 7.92
CA SER A 180 22.87 -7.87 7.17
C SER A 180 22.74 -7.96 5.63
N LEU A 181 21.77 -8.72 5.11
CA LEU A 181 21.64 -8.95 3.66
C LEU A 181 21.44 -7.63 2.92
N TYR A 182 22.26 -7.33 1.91
CA TYR A 182 22.15 -6.09 1.10
C TYR A 182 22.23 -4.78 1.91
N ASN A 183 22.86 -4.80 3.09
CA ASN A 183 23.03 -3.62 3.96
C ASN A 183 23.79 -2.44 3.34
N SER A 184 24.48 -2.65 2.21
CA SER A 184 25.14 -1.62 1.41
C SER A 184 24.19 -0.76 0.57
N THR A 185 22.90 -1.11 0.48
CA THR A 185 21.88 -0.36 -0.24
C THR A 185 21.10 0.60 0.65
N ASP A 186 20.94 1.85 0.20
CA ASP A 186 20.08 2.84 0.86
C ASP A 186 18.59 2.54 0.58
N PHE A 187 18.02 1.63 1.38
CA PHE A 187 16.58 1.32 1.39
C PHE A 187 15.68 2.47 1.89
N GLY A 188 16.25 3.64 2.19
CA GLY A 188 15.50 4.88 2.36
C GLY A 188 15.25 5.64 1.04
N LYS A 189 15.92 5.25 -0.05
CA LYS A 189 15.83 5.84 -1.40
C LYS A 189 15.54 4.84 -2.52
N TYR A 190 15.95 3.58 -2.38
CA TYR A 190 15.88 2.57 -3.45
C TYR A 190 15.27 1.26 -2.95
N ALA A 191 14.58 0.56 -3.84
CA ALA A 191 14.43 -0.90 -3.76
C ALA A 191 15.42 -1.57 -4.74
N LEU A 192 15.74 -2.84 -4.50
CA LEU A 192 16.50 -3.67 -5.45
C LEU A 192 15.53 -4.58 -6.18
N VAL A 193 15.34 -4.39 -7.49
CA VAL A 193 14.56 -5.32 -8.33
C VAL A 193 15.53 -6.32 -8.95
N THR A 194 15.37 -7.60 -8.64
CA THR A 194 16.26 -8.65 -9.13
C THR A 194 16.03 -8.87 -10.62
N LEU A 195 17.09 -8.74 -11.44
CA LEU A 195 17.03 -9.07 -12.86
C LEU A 195 17.70 -10.42 -13.17
N ALA A 196 18.79 -10.73 -12.48
CA ALA A 196 19.51 -11.98 -12.70
C ALA A 196 20.16 -12.46 -11.40
N ARG A 197 19.91 -13.72 -11.02
CA ARG A 197 20.60 -14.43 -9.95
C ARG A 197 20.91 -15.83 -10.44
N HIS A 198 22.19 -16.14 -10.63
CA HIS A 198 22.60 -17.32 -11.39
C HIS A 198 23.79 -18.04 -10.77
N SER A 199 23.76 -19.38 -10.83
CA SER A 199 24.86 -20.28 -10.48
C SER A 199 25.58 -20.73 -11.76
N PHE A 200 26.84 -20.34 -11.92
CA PHE A 200 27.60 -20.50 -13.16
C PHE A 200 28.26 -21.89 -13.22
N GLY A 201 27.94 -22.66 -14.27
CA GLY A 201 28.33 -24.07 -14.38
C GLY A 201 27.36 -25.04 -13.68
N SER A 202 26.30 -24.53 -13.04
CA SER A 202 25.21 -25.37 -12.52
C SER A 202 24.26 -25.79 -13.64
N HIS A 203 23.67 -26.98 -13.48
CA HIS A 203 22.50 -27.42 -14.25
C HIS A 203 21.21 -27.32 -13.43
N ASP A 204 21.33 -27.24 -12.10
CA ASP A 204 20.21 -27.16 -11.16
C ASP A 204 19.84 -25.71 -10.84
N THR A 205 18.54 -25.44 -10.74
CA THR A 205 18.01 -24.26 -10.05
C THR A 205 18.10 -24.49 -8.53
N ILE A 206 18.65 -23.52 -7.79
CA ILE A 206 18.83 -23.61 -6.34
C ILE A 206 17.80 -22.72 -5.64
N ILE A 207 17.00 -23.32 -4.76
CA ILE A 207 15.88 -22.73 -4.00
C ILE A 207 15.88 -23.25 -2.56
N PHE A 208 14.82 -23.07 -1.77
CA PHE A 208 14.70 -23.72 -0.46
C PHE A 208 14.68 -25.27 -0.60
N PRO A 209 15.29 -26.05 0.31
CA PRO A 209 15.97 -25.66 1.55
C PRO A 209 17.43 -25.21 1.37
N ASP A 210 18.04 -25.40 0.20
CA ASP A 210 19.46 -25.06 -0.06
C ASP A 210 19.71 -23.55 0.16
N ASP A 211 18.83 -22.68 -0.36
CA ASP A 211 18.75 -21.26 0.00
C ASP A 211 17.68 -21.02 1.08
N LYS A 212 18.13 -20.75 2.31
CA LYS A 212 17.27 -20.48 3.47
C LYS A 212 16.34 -19.25 3.34
N PHE A 213 16.49 -18.43 2.29
CA PHE A 213 15.64 -17.27 2.00
C PHE A 213 14.73 -17.49 0.77
N ASN A 214 14.71 -18.69 0.19
CA ASN A 214 14.00 -19.04 -1.05
C ASN A 214 14.27 -18.11 -2.25
N ARG A 215 15.49 -17.56 -2.33
CA ARG A 215 15.96 -16.87 -3.55
C ARG A 215 16.13 -17.90 -4.65
N HIS A 216 15.62 -17.62 -5.84
CA HIS A 216 15.89 -18.46 -7.02
C HIS A 216 17.28 -18.14 -7.57
N TRP A 217 18.18 -19.12 -7.56
CA TRP A 217 19.42 -19.08 -8.36
C TRP A 217 19.23 -19.98 -9.58
N TYR A 218 19.12 -19.38 -10.75
CA TYR A 218 18.95 -20.11 -12.01
C TYR A 218 20.29 -20.69 -12.49
N PRO A 219 20.30 -21.86 -13.17
CA PRO A 219 21.51 -22.36 -13.80
C PRO A 219 21.96 -21.42 -14.92
N PHE A 220 23.27 -21.21 -15.05
CA PHE A 220 23.86 -20.52 -16.18
C PHE A 220 25.00 -21.35 -16.77
N LEU A 221 24.93 -21.60 -18.06
CA LEU A 221 25.88 -22.39 -18.84
C LEU A 221 26.24 -21.62 -20.11
N ASP A 222 27.52 -21.61 -20.47
CA ASP A 222 28.04 -21.06 -21.72
C ASP A 222 29.07 -22.04 -22.34
N GLU A 223 29.83 -21.61 -23.34
CA GLU A 223 30.84 -22.45 -24.01
C GLU A 223 32.14 -22.61 -23.19
N ASN A 224 32.29 -21.95 -22.04
CA ASN A 224 33.50 -22.04 -21.23
C ASN A 224 33.53 -23.33 -20.39
N PRO A 225 34.70 -23.92 -20.13
CA PRO A 225 34.80 -25.13 -19.33
C PRO A 225 34.38 -24.89 -17.87
N VAL A 226 33.64 -25.84 -17.31
CA VAL A 226 33.21 -25.87 -15.91
C VAL A 226 34.17 -26.69 -15.06
N VAL A 227 34.36 -26.30 -13.80
CA VAL A 227 35.10 -27.07 -12.78
C VAL A 227 34.33 -27.15 -11.47
N THR A 228 34.29 -28.35 -10.89
CA THR A 228 33.66 -28.63 -9.58
C THR A 228 34.59 -28.25 -8.43
N SER A 229 34.03 -27.88 -7.28
CA SER A 229 34.78 -27.52 -6.07
C SER A 229 35.14 -28.72 -5.19
N HIS A 230 36.36 -28.69 -4.65
CA HIS A 230 36.92 -29.71 -3.74
C HIS A 230 36.67 -29.38 -2.26
N THR A 231 36.12 -28.20 -1.94
CA THR A 231 35.93 -27.71 -0.57
C THR A 231 34.63 -26.94 -0.44
N PRO A 232 33.81 -27.14 0.62
CA PRO A 232 32.62 -26.35 0.85
C PRO A 232 32.98 -24.90 1.23
N VAL A 233 32.07 -23.97 0.94
CA VAL A 233 32.10 -22.62 1.54
C VAL A 233 31.37 -22.63 2.88
N THR A 234 31.42 -21.52 3.62
CA THR A 234 30.52 -21.29 4.77
C THR A 234 29.68 -20.05 4.46
N PRO A 235 28.37 -20.18 4.14
CA PRO A 235 27.53 -19.06 3.69
C PRO A 235 27.59 -17.80 4.57
N SER A 236 27.70 -17.93 5.89
CA SER A 236 27.78 -16.79 6.82
C SER A 236 29.08 -15.96 6.74
N THR A 237 30.07 -16.38 5.96
CA THR A 237 31.27 -15.56 5.65
C THR A 237 30.98 -14.46 4.64
N PHE A 238 29.93 -14.61 3.83
CA PHE A 238 29.46 -13.62 2.87
C PHE A 238 28.35 -12.76 3.49
N TRP A 239 28.36 -11.45 3.24
CA TRP A 239 27.42 -10.48 3.85
C TRP A 239 25.94 -10.74 3.51
N ASN A 240 25.67 -11.37 2.37
CA ASN A 240 24.33 -11.80 1.91
C ASN A 240 24.11 -13.32 1.85
N MET A 241 25.06 -14.12 2.34
CA MET A 241 24.89 -15.58 2.53
C MET A 241 24.29 -16.32 1.31
N PRO A 242 24.91 -16.30 0.11
CA PRO A 242 24.58 -17.24 -0.95
C PRO A 242 24.69 -18.69 -0.44
N PRO A 243 23.85 -19.62 -0.93
CA PRO A 243 23.83 -21.01 -0.47
C PRO A 243 25.11 -21.73 -0.88
N GLU A 244 25.50 -22.78 -0.13
CA GLU A 244 26.75 -23.51 -0.36
C GLU A 244 26.82 -24.12 -1.76
N LYS A 245 25.69 -24.65 -2.24
CA LYS A 245 25.50 -25.28 -3.56
C LYS A 245 25.83 -24.39 -4.75
N VAL A 246 25.75 -23.06 -4.59
CA VAL A 246 26.17 -22.08 -5.63
C VAL A 246 27.67 -22.16 -5.94
N PHE A 247 28.47 -22.74 -5.06
CA PHE A 247 29.93 -22.88 -5.22
C PHE A 247 30.36 -24.32 -5.55
N GLU A 248 29.42 -25.26 -5.72
CA GLU A 248 29.76 -26.64 -6.14
C GLU A 248 30.42 -26.67 -7.51
N ASN A 249 30.05 -25.76 -8.41
CA ASN A 249 30.64 -25.61 -9.73
C ASN A 249 31.07 -24.15 -9.97
N SER A 250 31.93 -23.95 -10.95
CA SER A 250 32.36 -22.62 -11.42
C SER A 250 32.79 -22.70 -12.88
N VAL A 251 32.50 -21.65 -13.64
CA VAL A 251 33.05 -21.48 -14.99
C VAL A 251 34.52 -21.02 -14.87
N THR A 252 35.43 -21.60 -15.66
CA THR A 252 36.87 -21.32 -15.65
C THR A 252 37.40 -21.04 -17.06
N ALA A 253 38.56 -20.39 -17.15
CA ALA A 253 39.41 -20.49 -18.34
C ALA A 253 40.63 -21.39 -18.09
N SER A 254 41.37 -21.71 -19.16
CA SER A 254 42.68 -22.36 -19.07
C SER A 254 43.75 -21.45 -18.43
N ARG A 255 44.84 -22.03 -17.92
CA ARG A 255 45.96 -21.27 -17.33
C ARG A 255 46.47 -20.20 -18.31
N GLY A 256 46.59 -18.95 -17.83
CA GLY A 256 47.07 -17.83 -18.64
C GLY A 256 46.13 -17.40 -19.78
N LYS A 257 44.87 -17.85 -19.76
CA LYS A 257 43.81 -17.37 -20.65
C LYS A 257 42.82 -16.51 -19.88
N THR A 258 42.43 -15.39 -20.50
CA THR A 258 41.30 -14.58 -20.07
C THR A 258 40.02 -15.42 -20.12
N LEU A 259 39.18 -15.34 -19.09
CA LEU A 259 37.80 -15.82 -19.15
C LEU A 259 36.89 -14.66 -19.59
N VAL A 260 35.96 -14.92 -20.49
CA VAL A 260 34.90 -13.98 -20.88
C VAL A 260 33.56 -14.69 -20.75
N VAL A 261 32.66 -14.12 -19.95
CA VAL A 261 31.29 -14.62 -19.73
C VAL A 261 30.32 -13.51 -20.14
N ASN A 262 29.40 -13.77 -21.06
CA ASN A 262 28.34 -12.84 -21.43
C ASN A 262 27.16 -13.07 -20.48
N TRP A 263 26.93 -12.14 -19.54
CA TRP A 263 25.93 -12.30 -18.50
C TRP A 263 25.44 -10.93 -17.98
N PRO A 264 24.12 -10.74 -17.79
CA PRO A 264 23.05 -11.68 -18.12
C PRO A 264 22.88 -11.88 -19.64
N SER A 265 22.17 -12.94 -20.03
CA SER A 265 21.93 -13.33 -21.43
C SER A 265 20.92 -12.43 -22.18
N PHE A 266 20.74 -11.18 -21.73
CA PHE A 266 19.77 -10.23 -22.27
C PHE A 266 20.26 -8.78 -22.07
N PRO A 267 19.90 -7.85 -22.99
CA PRO A 267 20.34 -6.46 -22.92
C PRO A 267 19.70 -5.70 -21.75
N LEU A 268 20.50 -4.87 -21.08
CA LEU A 268 20.07 -4.09 -19.94
C LEU A 268 19.63 -2.66 -20.32
N PRO A 269 18.54 -2.12 -19.72
CA PRO A 269 18.24 -0.69 -19.75
C PRO A 269 19.42 0.18 -19.28
N LYS A 270 19.53 1.41 -19.81
CA LYS A 270 20.56 2.39 -19.42
C LYS A 270 20.30 2.93 -18.01
N THR A 271 20.88 2.33 -16.98
CA THR A 271 20.72 2.78 -15.59
C THR A 271 21.85 2.27 -14.67
N TYR A 272 21.70 2.48 -13.36
CA TYR A 272 22.60 2.00 -12.32
C TYR A 272 22.10 0.70 -11.69
N TYR A 273 23.03 -0.22 -11.48
CA TYR A 273 22.79 -1.57 -11.03
C TYR A 273 23.57 -1.89 -9.76
N TYR A 274 22.95 -2.72 -8.92
CA TYR A 274 23.66 -3.49 -7.91
C TYR A 274 24.20 -4.74 -8.61
N LEU A 275 25.53 -4.92 -8.61
CA LEU A 275 26.20 -6.06 -9.23
C LEU A 275 27.10 -6.71 -8.20
N ALA A 276 26.93 -8.01 -7.94
CA ALA A 276 27.82 -8.82 -7.11
C ALA A 276 28.21 -10.10 -7.85
N LEU A 277 29.50 -10.46 -7.77
CA LEU A 277 30.06 -11.67 -8.35
C LEU A 277 30.76 -12.52 -7.27
N TYR A 278 30.61 -13.84 -7.38
CA TYR A 278 31.03 -14.80 -6.36
C TYR A 278 32.15 -15.70 -6.87
N PHE A 279 33.13 -15.96 -6.01
CA PHE A 279 34.37 -16.65 -6.36
C PHE A 279 34.79 -17.59 -5.22
N GLN A 280 35.34 -18.76 -5.56
CA GLN A 280 36.02 -19.67 -4.63
C GLN A 280 37.24 -20.30 -5.30
N GLU A 281 38.30 -20.55 -4.53
CA GLU A 281 39.36 -21.45 -4.99
C GLU A 281 38.82 -22.88 -4.90
N ASN A 282 38.48 -23.42 -6.07
CA ASN A 282 37.76 -24.69 -6.19
C ASN A 282 38.66 -25.93 -5.98
N ARG A 283 39.96 -25.75 -5.71
CA ARG A 283 40.95 -26.82 -5.55
C ARG A 283 41.45 -26.95 -4.12
N THR A 284 41.83 -28.17 -3.75
CA THR A 284 42.55 -28.46 -2.50
C THR A 284 43.79 -27.55 -2.35
N PRO A 285 44.02 -26.89 -1.20
CA PRO A 285 45.14 -25.98 -0.99
C PRO A 285 46.52 -26.61 -1.25
N SER A 286 47.37 -25.91 -2.01
CA SER A 286 48.74 -26.31 -2.33
C SER A 286 49.55 -25.10 -2.84
N PRO A 287 50.89 -25.19 -2.96
CA PRO A 287 51.72 -24.13 -3.56
C PRO A 287 51.36 -23.76 -5.03
N PHE A 288 50.51 -24.57 -5.69
CA PHE A 288 50.10 -24.38 -7.09
C PHE A 288 48.57 -24.24 -7.28
N SER A 289 47.79 -24.15 -6.20
CA SER A 289 46.35 -23.85 -6.23
C SER A 289 46.07 -22.51 -5.56
N TRP A 290 46.48 -21.46 -6.25
CA TRP A 290 46.15 -20.06 -5.99
C TRP A 290 45.93 -19.35 -7.32
N ARG A 291 45.16 -18.26 -7.32
CA ARG A 291 44.90 -17.44 -8.51
C ARG A 291 44.70 -15.98 -8.17
N VAL A 292 45.24 -15.12 -9.02
CA VAL A 292 45.05 -13.67 -8.98
C VAL A 292 44.63 -13.20 -10.37
N PHE A 293 43.60 -12.37 -10.45
CA PHE A 293 43.13 -11.79 -11.71
C PHE A 293 42.47 -10.41 -11.53
N ASP A 294 42.49 -9.60 -12.57
CA ASP A 294 41.64 -8.40 -12.66
C ASP A 294 40.23 -8.80 -13.11
N VAL A 295 39.21 -8.11 -12.58
CA VAL A 295 37.80 -8.25 -12.97
C VAL A 295 37.37 -6.99 -13.72
N LEU A 296 36.94 -7.16 -14.97
CA LEU A 296 36.41 -6.09 -15.81
C LEU A 296 34.94 -6.38 -16.16
N ILE A 297 34.13 -5.34 -16.24
CA ILE A 297 32.73 -5.39 -16.72
C ILE A 297 32.61 -4.43 -17.90
N ASN A 298 32.20 -4.92 -19.08
CA ASN A 298 32.17 -4.16 -20.34
C ASN A 298 33.49 -3.41 -20.62
N GLY A 299 34.63 -4.07 -20.32
CA GLY A 299 35.98 -3.51 -20.46
C GLY A 299 36.40 -2.48 -19.39
N ALA A 300 35.48 -2.01 -18.54
CA ALA A 300 35.79 -1.12 -17.42
C ALA A 300 36.26 -1.93 -16.19
N LYS A 301 37.31 -1.46 -15.50
CA LYS A 301 37.88 -2.15 -14.33
C LYS A 301 36.94 -2.09 -13.12
N PHE A 302 36.44 -3.25 -12.71
CA PHE A 302 35.49 -3.43 -11.61
C PHE A 302 36.19 -3.82 -10.30
N PHE A 303 37.18 -4.72 -10.38
CA PHE A 303 38.09 -5.05 -9.29
C PHE A 303 39.49 -5.33 -9.83
N SER A 304 40.54 -5.16 -9.02
CA SER A 304 41.92 -5.40 -9.43
C SER A 304 42.66 -6.33 -8.46
N ASN A 305 43.51 -7.21 -8.99
CA ASN A 305 44.30 -8.18 -8.22
C ASN A 305 43.44 -9.03 -7.25
N LEU A 306 42.31 -9.57 -7.72
CA LEU A 306 41.44 -10.43 -6.93
C LEU A 306 42.14 -11.76 -6.62
N ASN A 307 42.64 -11.89 -5.39
CA ASN A 307 43.15 -13.14 -4.85
C ASN A 307 41.98 -13.98 -4.32
N VAL A 308 41.76 -15.16 -4.90
CA VAL A 308 40.61 -16.04 -4.56
C VAL A 308 41.03 -17.10 -3.55
N THR A 309 40.22 -17.33 -2.52
CA THR A 309 40.49 -18.29 -1.43
C THR A 309 39.45 -19.41 -1.37
N THR A 310 39.75 -20.51 -0.66
CA THR A 310 38.80 -21.63 -0.45
C THR A 310 37.61 -21.25 0.43
N SER A 311 37.73 -20.23 1.29
CA SER A 311 36.60 -19.64 2.02
C SER A 311 35.65 -18.84 1.11
N GLY A 312 36.10 -18.52 -0.11
CA GLY A 312 35.39 -17.70 -1.07
C GLY A 312 35.62 -16.19 -0.90
N VAL A 313 35.13 -15.42 -1.87
CA VAL A 313 35.12 -13.95 -1.86
C VAL A 313 34.00 -13.42 -2.78
N THR A 314 33.39 -12.31 -2.40
CA THR A 314 32.46 -11.54 -3.24
C THR A 314 33.09 -10.20 -3.57
N VAL A 315 33.08 -9.81 -4.86
CA VAL A 315 33.32 -8.42 -5.26
C VAL A 315 32.02 -7.84 -5.80
N TYR A 316 31.69 -6.61 -5.41
CA TYR A 316 30.40 -6.00 -5.71
C TYR A 316 30.49 -4.48 -5.88
N SER A 317 29.49 -3.91 -6.55
CA SER A 317 29.21 -2.48 -6.61
C SER A 317 27.72 -2.25 -6.37
N THR A 318 27.40 -1.19 -5.62
CA THR A 318 26.02 -0.78 -5.31
C THR A 318 25.38 0.06 -6.41
N THR A 319 26.19 0.60 -7.34
CA THR A 319 25.78 1.64 -8.31
C THR A 319 26.64 1.57 -9.58
N TRP A 320 26.76 0.38 -10.18
CA TRP A 320 27.50 0.18 -11.43
C TRP A 320 26.64 0.57 -12.65
N PRO A 321 27.10 1.44 -13.56
CA PRO A 321 26.34 1.80 -14.76
C PRO A 321 26.41 0.70 -15.83
N LEU A 322 25.26 0.28 -16.35
CA LEU A 322 25.16 -0.67 -17.49
C LEU A 322 24.11 -0.21 -18.51
N GLU A 323 24.24 -0.72 -19.73
CA GLU A 323 23.38 -0.49 -20.88
C GLU A 323 23.71 -1.54 -21.96
N GLY A 324 22.68 -2.15 -22.56
CA GLY A 324 22.85 -3.18 -23.58
C GLY A 324 23.46 -4.48 -23.04
N GLU A 325 24.12 -5.23 -23.92
CA GLU A 325 24.80 -6.47 -23.58
C GLU A 325 25.88 -6.27 -22.50
N THR A 326 26.03 -7.24 -21.61
CA THR A 326 27.01 -7.19 -20.53
C THR A 326 27.96 -8.39 -20.57
N ASN A 327 29.26 -8.13 -20.51
CA ASN A 327 30.29 -9.14 -20.35
C ASN A 327 31.12 -8.93 -19.06
N ILE A 328 31.46 -10.06 -18.45
CA ILE A 328 32.42 -10.19 -17.36
C ILE A 328 33.71 -10.73 -17.97
N THR A 329 34.80 -10.00 -17.82
CA THR A 329 36.12 -10.37 -18.35
C THR A 329 37.11 -10.51 -17.19
N LEU A 330 37.66 -11.71 -17.00
CA LEU A 330 38.63 -12.01 -15.94
C LEU A 330 40.03 -12.21 -16.53
N ILE A 331 40.97 -11.31 -16.22
CA ILE A 331 42.31 -11.30 -16.81
C ILE A 331 43.32 -11.86 -15.79
N PRO A 332 43.89 -13.07 -16.00
CA PRO A 332 44.83 -13.67 -15.05
C PRO A 332 46.15 -12.91 -14.95
N GLU A 333 46.71 -12.85 -13.74
CA GLU A 333 48.10 -12.46 -13.53
C GLU A 333 49.04 -13.45 -14.25
N ILE A 334 50.10 -12.92 -14.87
CA ILE A 334 51.05 -13.65 -15.73
C ILE A 334 51.57 -14.94 -15.08
N ASN A 335 51.81 -14.91 -13.76
CA ASN A 335 52.40 -16.03 -13.03
C ASN A 335 51.37 -17.01 -12.43
N SER A 336 50.06 -16.73 -12.52
CA SER A 336 49.02 -17.57 -11.94
C SER A 336 49.17 -19.03 -12.38
N PRO A 337 49.27 -20.00 -11.45
CA PRO A 337 49.42 -21.42 -11.79
C PRO A 337 48.13 -22.03 -12.36
N VAL A 338 46.98 -21.39 -12.14
CA VAL A 338 45.66 -21.82 -12.62
C VAL A 338 44.93 -20.68 -13.33
N GLY A 339 43.86 -20.99 -14.07
CA GLY A 339 43.04 -19.98 -14.74
C GLY A 339 42.10 -19.23 -13.78
N PRO A 340 41.52 -18.10 -14.22
CA PRO A 340 40.46 -17.43 -13.46
C PRO A 340 39.17 -18.28 -13.45
N VAL A 341 38.35 -18.10 -12.41
CA VAL A 341 37.02 -18.72 -12.25
C VAL A 341 35.99 -17.66 -11.87
N VAL A 342 34.72 -17.97 -12.04
CA VAL A 342 33.59 -17.32 -11.34
C VAL A 342 32.50 -18.35 -11.06
N ALA A 343 31.93 -18.33 -9.85
CA ALA A 343 30.94 -19.29 -9.37
C ALA A 343 29.50 -18.82 -9.61
N ALA A 344 29.24 -17.52 -9.50
CA ALA A 344 27.89 -16.95 -9.65
C ALA A 344 27.88 -15.43 -9.82
N GLY A 345 26.70 -14.92 -10.18
CA GLY A 345 26.39 -13.50 -10.19
C GLY A 345 24.98 -13.17 -9.66
N GLU A 346 24.87 -12.02 -9.01
CA GLU A 346 23.62 -11.33 -8.68
C GLU A 346 23.61 -9.92 -9.29
N LEU A 347 22.53 -9.59 -10.00
CA LEU A 347 22.29 -8.30 -10.63
C LEU A 347 20.88 -7.81 -10.27
N PHE A 348 20.81 -6.61 -9.69
CA PHE A 348 19.57 -5.92 -9.38
C PHE A 348 19.54 -4.53 -10.00
N GLN A 349 18.42 -4.13 -10.57
CA GLN A 349 18.16 -2.74 -10.91
C GLN A 349 17.87 -1.94 -9.64
N LEU A 350 18.48 -0.75 -9.49
CA LEU A 350 18.07 0.19 -8.45
C LEU A 350 16.78 0.87 -8.89
N LEU A 351 15.67 0.54 -8.23
CA LEU A 351 14.37 1.18 -8.43
C LEU A 351 14.24 2.36 -7.45
N PRO A 352 14.26 3.62 -7.90
CA PRO A 352 14.11 4.77 -7.00
C PRO A 352 12.69 4.80 -6.43
N LEU A 353 12.57 4.90 -5.11
CA LEU A 353 11.29 5.07 -4.44
C LEU A 353 10.73 6.46 -4.81
N ALA A 354 9.57 6.51 -5.46
CA ALA A 354 8.97 7.71 -6.07
C ALA A 354 8.46 8.77 -5.06
N GLY A 355 9.00 8.75 -3.85
CA GLY A 355 8.45 9.35 -2.65
C GLY A 355 7.78 8.31 -1.75
N ARG A 356 7.32 8.76 -0.59
CA ARG A 356 6.52 7.98 0.36
C ARG A 356 5.49 8.87 1.04
N THR A 357 4.32 8.35 1.38
CA THR A 357 3.41 9.03 2.29
C THR A 357 3.96 8.97 3.71
N LEU A 358 3.82 10.04 4.48
CA LEU A 358 4.29 10.03 5.86
C LEU A 358 3.54 8.94 6.65
N THR A 359 4.26 8.03 7.33
CA THR A 359 3.66 6.91 8.09
C THR A 359 2.58 7.33 9.08
N ARG A 360 2.64 8.58 9.60
CA ARG A 360 1.58 9.15 10.44
C ARG A 360 0.27 9.31 9.67
N ASP A 361 0.33 9.88 8.47
CA ASP A 361 -0.83 10.17 7.64
C ASP A 361 -1.47 8.85 7.14
N VAL A 362 -0.66 7.88 6.71
CA VAL A 362 -1.11 6.53 6.35
C VAL A 362 -1.85 5.84 7.51
N ALA A 363 -1.30 5.90 8.73
CA ALA A 363 -1.94 5.32 9.91
C ALA A 363 -3.29 5.98 10.25
N VAL A 364 -3.43 7.29 10.03
CA VAL A 364 -4.69 8.00 10.24
C VAL A 364 -5.72 7.66 9.17
N MET A 365 -5.29 7.49 7.91
CA MET A 365 -6.19 7.04 6.84
C MET A 365 -6.65 5.59 7.04
N ASP A 366 -5.81 4.72 7.61
CA ASP A 366 -6.23 3.37 8.01
C ASP A 366 -7.22 3.39 9.19
N ASP A 367 -7.01 4.25 10.21
CA ASP A 367 -8.01 4.49 11.27
C ASP A 367 -9.36 4.98 10.69
N LEU A 368 -9.32 5.92 9.75
CA LEU A 368 -10.51 6.50 9.09
C LEU A 368 -11.25 5.47 8.22
N ARG A 369 -10.50 4.68 7.44
CA ARG A 369 -11.00 3.55 6.65
C ARG A 369 -11.68 2.49 7.52
N LYS A 370 -11.26 2.35 8.79
CA LYS A 370 -11.87 1.46 9.80
C LYS A 370 -13.07 2.07 10.51
N SER A 371 -13.11 3.38 10.74
CA SER A 371 -14.25 4.06 11.39
C SER A 371 -15.42 4.35 10.44
N PHE A 372 -15.20 4.22 9.13
CA PHE A 372 -16.22 4.30 8.09
C PHE A 372 -16.77 2.92 7.71
N ASN A 373 -18.02 2.67 8.07
CA ASN A 373 -18.80 1.49 7.67
C ASN A 373 -19.07 1.50 6.15
N LYS A 374 -19.29 2.69 5.58
CA LYS A 374 -19.47 2.94 4.13
C LYS A 374 -18.45 4.00 3.70
N LYS A 375 -17.67 3.69 2.67
CA LYS A 375 -16.47 4.41 2.20
C LYS A 375 -16.27 4.16 0.70
N PRO A 376 -15.46 4.98 -0.01
CA PRO A 376 -15.05 4.65 -1.38
C PRO A 376 -14.33 3.29 -1.45
N GLN A 377 -14.47 2.61 -2.58
CA GLN A 377 -13.95 1.24 -2.78
C GLN A 377 -12.42 1.21 -2.90
N ASP A 378 -11.85 2.18 -3.63
CA ASP A 378 -10.42 2.34 -3.92
C ASP A 378 -9.53 2.72 -2.72
N TRP A 379 -10.09 2.78 -1.51
CA TRP A 379 -9.43 3.09 -0.25
C TRP A 379 -8.54 1.92 0.24
N HIS A 380 -7.60 1.53 -0.61
CA HIS A 380 -6.74 0.35 -0.51
C HIS A 380 -5.28 0.74 -0.83
N GLY A 381 -4.31 0.13 -0.13
CA GLY A 381 -2.88 0.46 -0.27
C GLY A 381 -2.49 1.83 0.29
N ASP A 382 -1.43 2.46 -0.26
CA ASP A 382 -1.04 3.82 0.14
C ASP A 382 -2.09 4.87 -0.32
N PRO A 383 -2.45 5.86 0.51
CA PRO A 383 -3.50 6.82 0.20
C PRO A 383 -3.11 7.91 -0.81
N CYS A 384 -1.82 8.15 -1.06
CA CYS A 384 -1.35 9.20 -1.97
C CYS A 384 -0.52 8.69 -3.16
N LEU A 385 -0.02 7.44 -3.10
CA LEU A 385 0.99 6.94 -4.03
C LEU A 385 0.58 5.59 -4.67
N PRO A 386 0.85 5.38 -5.97
CA PRO A 386 1.34 6.38 -6.93
C PRO A 386 0.29 7.48 -7.18
N LYS A 387 0.70 8.66 -7.63
CA LYS A 387 -0.18 9.87 -7.64
C LYS A 387 -1.41 9.72 -8.53
N ASP A 388 -1.29 8.92 -9.59
CA ASP A 388 -2.34 8.53 -10.53
C ASP A 388 -3.33 7.49 -9.96
N LYS A 389 -3.02 6.90 -8.79
CA LYS A 389 -3.87 5.92 -8.08
C LYS A 389 -4.03 6.25 -6.59
N SER A 390 -3.96 7.54 -6.23
CA SER A 390 -4.29 8.03 -4.89
C SER A 390 -5.77 7.78 -4.56
N TRP A 391 -6.11 7.63 -3.27
CA TRP A 391 -7.48 7.35 -2.85
C TRP A 391 -8.47 8.47 -3.23
N THR A 392 -9.67 8.08 -3.64
CA THR A 392 -10.79 8.97 -3.96
C THR A 392 -11.02 9.96 -2.83
N GLY A 393 -11.04 11.25 -3.19
CA GLY A 393 -11.21 12.38 -2.28
C GLY A 393 -9.95 12.83 -1.55
N VAL A 394 -8.84 12.11 -1.62
CA VAL A 394 -7.58 12.50 -0.97
C VAL A 394 -6.74 13.37 -1.93
N THR A 395 -6.23 14.50 -1.45
CA THR A 395 -5.22 15.28 -2.19
C THR A 395 -3.96 15.44 -1.33
N CYS A 396 -2.80 15.22 -1.94
CA CYS A 396 -1.52 15.19 -1.23
C CYS A 396 -0.48 16.15 -1.82
N SER A 397 0.46 16.58 -0.98
CA SER A 397 1.56 17.48 -1.35
C SER A 397 2.53 16.83 -2.35
N SER A 398 3.03 17.59 -3.33
CA SER A 398 4.18 17.14 -4.13
C SER A 398 5.49 17.16 -3.34
N GLY A 399 6.42 16.28 -3.73
CA GLY A 399 7.71 16.06 -3.07
C GLY A 399 7.94 14.57 -2.78
N THR A 400 9.07 14.22 -2.18
CA THR A 400 9.41 12.83 -1.82
C THR A 400 8.88 12.39 -0.45
N ASN A 401 8.42 13.33 0.39
CA ASN A 401 7.81 13.03 1.68
C ASN A 401 6.37 13.57 1.70
N THR A 402 5.52 12.85 0.99
CA THR A 402 4.11 13.18 0.70
C THR A 402 3.27 13.29 1.98
N ARG A 403 2.46 14.35 2.06
CA ARG A 403 1.53 14.65 3.16
C ARG A 403 0.12 14.82 2.61
N ILE A 404 -0.89 14.45 3.38
CA ILE A 404 -2.28 14.73 3.02
C ILE A 404 -2.60 16.19 3.33
N ILE A 405 -3.11 16.92 2.34
CA ILE A 405 -3.41 18.37 2.39
C ILE A 405 -4.90 18.69 2.18
N SER A 406 -5.65 17.81 1.54
CA SER A 406 -7.11 17.87 1.44
C SER A 406 -7.73 16.49 1.61
N LEU A 407 -8.91 16.46 2.23
CA LEU A 407 -9.84 15.34 2.18
C LEU A 407 -11.22 15.86 1.78
N ASN A 408 -11.64 15.58 0.55
CA ASN A 408 -12.94 15.92 0.00
C ASN A 408 -13.75 14.66 -0.32
N LEU A 409 -14.73 14.35 0.53
CA LEU A 409 -15.71 13.28 0.34
C LEU A 409 -17.12 13.86 0.34
N THR A 410 -17.28 15.12 -0.10
CA THR A 410 -18.58 15.79 -0.15
C THR A 410 -19.54 15.01 -1.05
N ASN A 411 -20.70 14.61 -0.52
CA ASN A 411 -21.68 13.75 -1.23
C ASN A 411 -21.12 12.40 -1.72
N ALA A 412 -20.12 11.82 -1.04
CA ALA A 412 -19.60 10.48 -1.32
C ALA A 412 -20.44 9.34 -0.68
N GLY A 413 -21.50 9.69 0.08
CA GLY A 413 -22.35 8.73 0.78
C GLY A 413 -21.64 7.98 1.90
N ILE A 414 -20.60 8.55 2.50
CA ILE A 414 -19.84 7.88 3.57
C ILE A 414 -20.65 7.82 4.88
N ALA A 415 -20.51 6.71 5.61
CA ALA A 415 -21.25 6.46 6.85
C ALA A 415 -20.33 5.89 7.94
N GLY A 416 -20.48 6.37 9.18
CA GLY A 416 -19.61 6.00 10.30
C GLY A 416 -19.39 7.17 11.25
N SER A 417 -18.18 7.30 11.78
CA SER A 417 -17.78 8.43 12.64
C SER A 417 -16.36 8.91 12.37
N LEU A 418 -16.04 10.14 12.78
CA LEU A 418 -14.70 10.73 12.65
C LEU A 418 -13.81 10.29 13.83
N PRO A 419 -12.69 9.61 13.58
CA PRO A 419 -11.83 9.13 14.66
C PRO A 419 -10.98 10.30 15.20
N PRO A 420 -10.74 10.40 16.52
CA PRO A 420 -9.90 11.46 17.09
C PRO A 420 -8.47 11.52 16.53
N SER A 421 -7.99 10.47 15.86
CA SER A 421 -6.70 10.48 15.16
C SER A 421 -6.67 11.37 13.92
N ILE A 422 -7.81 11.83 13.38
CA ILE A 422 -7.84 12.79 12.24
C ILE A 422 -7.04 14.07 12.53
N SER A 423 -7.00 14.49 13.80
CA SER A 423 -6.18 15.59 14.34
C SER A 423 -4.67 15.48 14.02
N LYS A 424 -4.18 14.28 13.71
CA LYS A 424 -2.75 14.00 13.44
C LYS A 424 -2.35 14.28 11.98
N LEU A 425 -3.30 14.59 11.08
CA LEU A 425 -3.05 15.06 9.72
C LEU A 425 -2.58 16.52 9.70
N THR A 426 -1.45 16.82 10.36
CA THR A 426 -0.99 18.21 10.64
C THR A 426 -0.71 19.09 9.41
N ALA A 427 -0.80 18.55 8.20
CA ALA A 427 -0.65 19.26 6.92
C ALA A 427 -1.99 19.55 6.22
N LEU A 428 -3.11 19.08 6.77
CA LEU A 428 -4.44 19.23 6.20
C LEU A 428 -4.89 20.71 6.22
N SER A 429 -5.17 21.26 5.04
CA SER A 429 -5.75 22.60 4.85
C SER A 429 -7.27 22.54 4.65
N HIS A 430 -7.79 21.44 4.08
CA HIS A 430 -9.19 21.32 3.72
C HIS A 430 -9.78 19.99 4.19
N LEU A 431 -10.91 20.06 4.89
CA LEU A 431 -11.68 18.89 5.32
C LEU A 431 -13.14 19.10 4.91
N TRP A 432 -13.55 18.47 3.81
CA TRP A 432 -14.88 18.62 3.22
C TRP A 432 -15.60 17.28 3.17
N LEU A 433 -16.49 17.05 4.13
CA LEU A 433 -17.26 15.83 4.31
C LEU A 433 -18.78 16.12 4.34
N GLY A 434 -19.21 17.24 3.78
CA GLY A 434 -20.62 17.65 3.75
C GLY A 434 -21.50 16.69 2.94
N SER A 435 -22.80 16.65 3.26
CA SER A 435 -23.79 15.79 2.59
C SER A 435 -23.48 14.30 2.67
N ASN A 436 -23.40 13.76 3.89
CA ASN A 436 -23.05 12.36 4.16
C ASN A 436 -23.83 11.79 5.37
N GLU A 437 -23.52 10.56 5.75
CA GLU A 437 -24.16 9.80 6.84
C GLU A 437 -23.23 9.72 8.06
N LEU A 438 -22.44 10.77 8.35
CA LEU A 438 -21.51 10.78 9.49
C LEU A 438 -22.24 11.06 10.81
N THR A 439 -21.88 10.28 11.82
CA THR A 439 -22.48 10.25 13.16
C THR A 439 -21.41 10.46 14.23
N GLY A 440 -21.84 10.61 15.49
CA GLY A 440 -20.94 10.84 16.63
C GLY A 440 -20.57 12.31 16.79
N GLN A 441 -19.54 12.59 17.60
CA GLN A 441 -19.09 13.95 17.90
C GLN A 441 -18.05 14.44 16.89
N ILE A 442 -17.95 15.76 16.71
CA ILE A 442 -16.80 16.39 16.06
C ILE A 442 -15.60 16.21 17.01
N PRO A 443 -14.53 15.50 16.62
CA PRO A 443 -13.36 15.32 17.47
C PRO A 443 -12.59 16.63 17.64
N ASP A 444 -11.70 16.71 18.63
CA ASP A 444 -10.79 17.85 18.76
C ASP A 444 -9.87 17.95 17.53
N LEU A 445 -9.91 19.08 16.84
CA LEU A 445 -9.09 19.39 15.67
C LEU A 445 -7.94 20.37 15.99
N SER A 446 -7.68 20.70 17.26
CA SER A 446 -6.67 21.67 17.74
C SER A 446 -5.29 21.56 17.06
N SER A 447 -4.86 20.34 16.72
CA SER A 447 -3.55 20.05 16.10
C SER A 447 -3.50 20.33 14.59
N LEU A 448 -4.63 20.61 13.94
CA LEU A 448 -4.72 20.94 12.51
C LEU A 448 -4.44 22.43 12.26
N ILE A 449 -3.27 22.90 12.67
CA ILE A 449 -2.85 24.31 12.57
C ILE A 449 -2.85 24.89 11.14
N ASN A 450 -2.93 24.04 10.13
CA ASN A 450 -3.02 24.42 8.72
C ASN A 450 -4.46 24.49 8.19
N LEU A 451 -5.47 24.02 8.93
CA LEU A 451 -6.85 23.92 8.48
C LEU A 451 -7.43 25.30 8.19
N GLU A 452 -7.87 25.50 6.94
CA GLU A 452 -8.44 26.74 6.43
C GLU A 452 -9.97 26.63 6.30
N THR A 453 -10.48 25.44 5.98
CA THR A 453 -11.91 25.21 5.68
C THR A 453 -12.38 23.85 6.21
N LEU A 454 -13.47 23.84 6.98
CA LEU A 454 -14.09 22.66 7.60
C LEU A 454 -15.58 22.57 7.23
N HIS A 455 -15.95 21.67 6.33
CA HIS A 455 -17.33 21.49 5.86
C HIS A 455 -17.85 20.13 6.32
N LEU A 456 -18.79 20.12 7.27
CA LEU A 456 -19.42 18.94 7.87
C LEU A 456 -20.96 19.05 7.85
N GLU A 457 -21.52 19.98 7.08
CA GLU A 457 -22.95 20.19 6.92
C GLU A 457 -23.69 18.98 6.35
N ASN A 458 -25.01 18.94 6.50
CA ASN A 458 -25.88 17.89 5.95
C ASN A 458 -25.38 16.48 6.37
N ASN A 459 -25.21 16.28 7.68
CA ASN A 459 -24.76 15.03 8.29
C ASN A 459 -25.63 14.72 9.53
N GLN A 460 -25.24 13.76 10.35
CA GLN A 460 -25.96 13.33 11.55
C GLN A 460 -25.14 13.56 12.83
N LEU A 461 -24.13 14.44 12.80
CA LEU A 461 -23.19 14.70 13.88
C LEU A 461 -23.89 15.32 15.11
N GLN A 462 -23.44 14.96 16.30
CA GLN A 462 -24.10 15.28 17.57
C GLN A 462 -23.13 15.84 18.62
N GLY A 463 -23.65 16.40 19.71
CA GLY A 463 -22.86 17.02 20.76
C GLY A 463 -22.49 18.48 20.46
N SER A 464 -21.51 19.03 21.17
CA SER A 464 -21.10 20.43 21.06
C SER A 464 -20.09 20.68 19.95
N ILE A 465 -20.06 21.93 19.46
CA ILE A 465 -18.99 22.43 18.59
C ILE A 465 -17.70 22.57 19.44
N PRO A 466 -16.56 21.98 19.06
CA PRO A 466 -15.33 22.10 19.84
C PRO A 466 -14.79 23.54 19.89
N GLU A 467 -14.56 24.06 21.10
CA GLU A 467 -14.00 25.39 21.34
C GLU A 467 -12.61 25.60 20.70
N SER A 468 -11.83 24.52 20.58
CA SER A 468 -10.51 24.52 19.95
C SER A 468 -10.50 24.98 18.49
N LEU A 469 -11.63 24.88 17.77
CA LEU A 469 -11.74 25.37 16.39
C LEU A 469 -11.49 26.88 16.28
N GLY A 470 -11.91 27.67 17.27
CA GLY A 470 -11.66 29.12 17.29
C GLY A 470 -10.17 29.48 17.35
N HIS A 471 -9.39 28.61 18.02
CA HIS A 471 -7.96 28.77 18.22
C HIS A 471 -7.11 28.34 17.01
N LEU A 472 -7.70 27.71 15.98
CA LEU A 472 -6.97 27.36 14.76
C LEU A 472 -6.59 28.63 13.96
N PRO A 473 -5.30 28.88 13.66
CA PRO A 473 -4.86 30.20 13.20
C PRO A 473 -5.31 30.54 11.77
N LYS A 474 -5.38 29.54 10.87
CA LYS A 474 -5.77 29.74 9.46
C LYS A 474 -7.26 29.54 9.16
N LEU A 475 -8.04 29.06 10.12
CA LEU A 475 -9.42 28.64 9.89
C LEU A 475 -10.30 29.84 9.51
N ARG A 476 -10.82 29.83 8.28
CA ARG A 476 -11.65 30.89 7.70
C ARG A 476 -13.06 30.45 7.30
N GLU A 477 -13.32 29.14 7.16
CA GLU A 477 -14.65 28.63 6.77
C GLU A 477 -15.04 27.43 7.62
N VAL A 478 -16.24 27.46 8.21
CA VAL A 478 -16.78 26.39 9.07
C VAL A 478 -18.28 26.24 8.78
N PHE A 479 -18.65 25.16 8.10
CA PHE A 479 -20.04 24.82 7.77
C PHE A 479 -20.47 23.57 8.53
N LEU A 480 -21.55 23.70 9.31
CA LEU A 480 -22.05 22.71 10.27
C LEU A 480 -23.59 22.56 10.23
N GLN A 481 -24.28 23.36 9.43
CA GLN A 481 -25.75 23.35 9.30
C GLN A 481 -26.30 21.96 8.92
N ASN A 482 -27.55 21.67 9.29
CA ASN A 482 -28.21 20.39 9.07
C ASN A 482 -27.43 19.20 9.69
N ASN A 483 -27.44 19.13 11.02
CA ASN A 483 -26.86 18.10 11.89
C ASN A 483 -27.70 17.97 13.19
N HIS A 484 -27.23 17.19 14.17
CA HIS A 484 -27.84 17.03 15.49
C HIS A 484 -27.03 17.70 16.62
N LEU A 485 -26.29 18.78 16.30
CA LEU A 485 -25.43 19.48 17.26
C LEU A 485 -26.25 20.22 18.33
N LYS A 486 -25.64 20.41 19.51
CA LYS A 486 -26.30 20.95 20.71
C LYS A 486 -25.35 21.87 21.52
N GLY A 487 -25.92 22.75 22.34
CA GLY A 487 -25.18 23.67 23.21
C GLY A 487 -25.16 25.09 22.64
N SER A 488 -24.07 25.84 22.84
CA SER A 488 -23.87 27.18 22.28
C SER A 488 -22.78 27.18 21.20
N ILE A 489 -22.71 28.24 20.39
CA ILE A 489 -21.56 28.51 19.53
C ILE A 489 -20.41 29.02 20.44
N PRO A 490 -19.22 28.37 20.44
CA PRO A 490 -18.10 28.78 21.28
C PRO A 490 -17.68 30.24 21.05
N GLU A 491 -17.35 30.95 22.12
CA GLU A 491 -16.94 32.36 22.04
C GLU A 491 -15.67 32.54 21.20
N SER A 492 -14.74 31.57 21.27
CA SER A 492 -13.52 31.51 20.45
C SER A 492 -13.80 31.50 18.94
N LEU A 493 -14.95 30.95 18.51
CA LEU A 493 -15.41 30.97 17.12
C LEU A 493 -16.21 32.23 16.82
N ARG A 494 -17.16 32.60 17.70
CA ARG A 494 -18.04 33.78 17.54
C ARG A 494 -17.24 35.08 17.44
N ASN A 495 -16.15 35.18 18.19
CA ASN A 495 -15.29 36.36 18.27
C ASN A 495 -14.12 36.31 17.26
N LYS A 496 -14.05 35.30 16.37
CA LYS A 496 -12.97 35.13 15.41
C LYS A 496 -13.19 36.02 14.18
N ASN A 497 -12.35 37.04 14.03
CA ASN A 497 -12.42 37.96 12.88
C ASN A 497 -12.38 37.21 11.54
N SER A 498 -13.26 37.62 10.62
CA SER A 498 -13.32 37.14 9.23
C SER A 498 -13.60 35.65 9.01
N ILE A 499 -14.21 34.94 9.98
CA ILE A 499 -14.69 33.56 9.77
C ILE A 499 -16.05 33.53 9.05
N ASN A 500 -16.16 32.71 8.00
CA ASN A 500 -17.42 32.32 7.36
C ASN A 500 -18.02 31.11 8.11
N LEU A 501 -18.80 31.40 9.15
CA LEU A 501 -19.41 30.40 10.03
C LEU A 501 -20.89 30.18 9.66
N LYS A 502 -21.26 28.94 9.33
CA LYS A 502 -22.66 28.52 9.12
C LYS A 502 -23.01 27.36 10.05
N VAL A 503 -24.03 27.57 10.87
CA VAL A 503 -24.47 26.62 11.93
C VAL A 503 -25.97 26.33 11.83
N SER A 504 -26.74 27.24 11.25
CA SER A 504 -28.18 27.10 10.94
C SER A 504 -28.41 27.09 9.42
N PRO A 505 -29.51 26.49 8.92
CA PRO A 505 -30.61 25.84 9.64
C PRO A 505 -30.24 24.44 10.19
N GLY A 506 -31.22 23.75 10.77
CA GLY A 506 -31.12 22.32 11.05
C GLY A 506 -30.09 21.92 12.09
N ASN A 507 -29.94 22.66 13.20
CA ASN A 507 -29.26 22.19 14.41
C ASN A 507 -30.12 22.59 15.61
N GLU A 508 -31.22 21.85 15.84
CA GLU A 508 -32.29 22.22 16.78
C GLU A 508 -31.84 22.39 18.23
N GLY A 509 -30.72 21.77 18.62
CA GLY A 509 -30.16 21.89 19.96
C GLY A 509 -29.20 23.06 20.19
N ILE A 510 -28.92 23.89 19.18
CA ILE A 510 -28.00 25.03 19.32
C ILE A 510 -28.74 26.28 19.79
N SER A 511 -28.44 26.67 21.02
CA SER A 511 -28.82 27.95 21.60
C SER A 511 -28.00 29.07 20.94
N VAL A 512 -28.68 29.88 20.12
CA VAL A 512 -28.16 31.18 19.67
C VAL A 512 -28.36 32.18 20.81
N ALA A 513 -27.58 32.01 21.88
CA ALA A 513 -27.63 32.87 23.04
C ALA A 513 -27.29 34.31 22.63
N ALA A 514 -28.25 35.23 22.84
CA ALA A 514 -27.94 36.64 22.92
C ALA A 514 -26.90 36.86 24.04
N PRO A 515 -25.99 37.85 23.93
CA PRO A 515 -25.00 38.10 24.96
C PRO A 515 -25.70 38.35 26.29
N GLU A 516 -25.28 37.65 27.34
CA GLU A 516 -25.78 37.90 28.69
C GLU A 516 -25.43 39.35 29.06
N LEU A 517 -26.47 40.18 29.18
CA LEU A 517 -26.34 41.46 29.85
C LEU A 517 -25.97 41.15 31.31
N LEU A 518 -24.71 41.39 31.65
CA LEU A 518 -24.22 41.38 33.03
C LEU A 518 -25.02 42.41 33.84
N ASP A 519 -26.09 41.93 34.48
CA ASP A 519 -26.90 42.71 35.40
C ASP A 519 -26.06 43.04 36.64
N ARG A 520 -25.38 44.19 36.58
CA ARG A 520 -24.73 44.81 37.73
C ARG A 520 -25.84 45.31 38.65
N GLY A 521 -26.26 44.43 39.55
CA GLY A 521 -27.19 44.74 40.63
C GLY A 521 -26.60 45.72 41.65
N ASP A 522 -26.53 47.00 41.27
CA ASP A 522 -26.40 48.12 42.21
C ASP A 522 -27.74 48.37 42.93
N HIS A 523 -27.68 48.89 44.16
CA HIS A 523 -28.82 48.87 45.09
C HIS A 523 -30.02 49.75 44.66
N CYS A 524 -31.21 49.13 44.65
CA CYS A 524 -32.49 49.81 44.86
C CYS A 524 -33.19 49.18 46.06
N GLU A 525 -32.91 49.69 47.26
CA GLU A 525 -33.57 49.26 48.49
C GLU A 525 -34.91 49.99 48.69
N ALA A 526 -35.94 49.22 49.04
CA ALA A 526 -37.25 49.63 49.57
C ALA A 526 -38.08 50.69 48.80
N LEU A 527 -39.24 50.25 48.32
CA LEU A 527 -40.50 50.68 48.95
C LEU A 527 -41.56 49.56 48.87
N ARG A 528 -42.19 49.24 50.01
CA ARG A 528 -43.30 48.28 50.12
C ARG A 528 -44.64 49.01 50.01
N THR A 529 -45.48 48.60 49.07
CA THR A 529 -46.96 48.57 49.12
C THR A 529 -47.49 48.11 47.75
N ASP A 530 -48.58 47.36 47.60
CA ASP A 530 -49.25 46.41 48.50
C ASP A 530 -50.29 45.65 47.63
N SER A 531 -50.65 44.41 47.97
CA SER A 531 -51.85 43.70 47.43
C SER A 531 -51.96 43.43 45.90
N ILE A 532 -52.79 42.49 45.38
CA ILE A 532 -53.19 41.15 45.85
C ILE A 532 -53.83 40.31 44.69
N LEU A 533 -53.78 38.97 44.78
CA LEU A 533 -54.61 37.93 44.10
C LEU A 533 -54.53 37.60 42.58
N VAL A 534 -54.72 36.29 42.31
CA VAL A 534 -55.24 35.58 41.11
C VAL A 534 -54.63 35.95 39.73
N ALA A 535 -53.80 35.14 39.06
CA ALA A 535 -53.72 33.69 38.86
C ALA A 535 -54.72 33.07 37.84
N SER A 536 -54.23 32.84 36.62
CA SER A 536 -54.55 31.71 35.72
C SER A 536 -56.02 31.25 35.55
N ILE A 537 -56.62 31.54 34.38
CA ILE A 537 -57.72 30.73 33.82
C ILE A 537 -57.49 30.53 32.30
N PHE A 538 -57.94 29.38 31.79
CA PHE A 538 -58.07 28.96 30.38
C PHE A 538 -56.86 28.29 29.69
N ALA A 539 -56.78 26.97 29.92
CA ALA A 539 -56.41 26.02 28.87
C ALA A 539 -57.68 25.52 28.12
N ASN A 540 -57.47 24.99 26.90
CA ASN A 540 -58.45 24.29 26.04
C ASN A 540 -59.64 25.09 25.47
N GLY A 541 -59.65 25.24 24.13
CA GLY A 541 -60.80 25.65 23.31
C GLY A 541 -60.50 25.42 21.83
N LYS A 542 -61.44 24.86 21.06
CA LYS A 542 -61.27 24.52 19.63
C LYS A 542 -62.09 25.43 18.70
N GLN A 543 -61.64 25.50 17.44
CA GLN A 543 -62.42 25.83 16.24
C GLN A 543 -62.81 27.30 15.98
N SER A 544 -63.32 27.51 14.77
CA SER A 544 -63.41 28.75 13.97
C SER A 544 -64.54 28.58 12.92
N PRO A 545 -64.89 29.56 12.06
CA PRO A 545 -64.68 31.02 12.08
C PRO A 545 -66.00 31.83 11.89
N GLU A 546 -65.89 33.15 11.64
CA GLU A 546 -66.96 34.08 11.19
C GLU A 546 -68.05 34.48 12.22
N THR A 547 -68.77 35.62 12.12
CA THR A 547 -68.84 36.66 11.05
C THR A 547 -69.00 38.11 11.59
N ARG A 548 -68.25 39.06 10.99
CA ARG A 548 -68.53 40.52 10.75
C ARG A 548 -69.11 41.51 11.82
N LYS A 549 -68.26 42.52 12.11
CA LYS A 549 -68.48 44.00 11.96
C LYS A 549 -69.65 44.74 12.66
N GLN A 550 -69.30 45.68 13.57
CA GLN A 550 -69.70 47.12 13.64
C GLN A 550 -69.09 47.75 14.93
N THR A 551 -68.74 49.04 15.11
CA THR A 551 -68.82 50.30 14.30
C THR A 551 -67.59 51.22 14.59
N ILE A 552 -67.33 52.21 13.74
CA ILE A 552 -66.21 53.18 13.78
C ILE A 552 -66.45 54.36 14.77
N GLY A 553 -65.40 54.93 15.37
CA GLY A 553 -65.53 56.07 16.30
C GLY A 553 -64.30 56.97 16.54
N ARG A 554 -63.96 57.84 15.56
CA ARG A 554 -63.07 59.03 15.63
C ARG A 554 -61.57 58.88 15.97
N ILE A 555 -60.76 59.57 15.17
CA ILE A 555 -59.34 59.94 15.37
C ILE A 555 -59.24 61.45 15.11
N PRO A 556 -58.46 62.23 15.90
CA PRO A 556 -57.90 63.52 15.50
C PRO A 556 -56.52 63.34 14.84
N GLU A 557 -56.22 64.12 13.81
CA GLU A 557 -55.05 63.95 12.95
C GLU A 557 -53.76 64.53 13.55
N THR A 558 -52.59 63.91 13.30
CA THR A 558 -51.53 64.48 12.42
C THR A 558 -50.27 63.60 12.34
N ILE A 559 -49.59 63.65 11.18
CA ILE A 559 -48.13 63.44 10.96
C ILE A 559 -47.50 62.12 11.51
N THR A 560 -46.90 61.18 10.77
CA THR A 560 -46.87 60.69 9.37
C THR A 560 -45.67 59.72 9.28
N VAL A 561 -45.79 58.61 8.53
CA VAL A 561 -44.68 57.91 7.84
C VAL A 561 -43.56 57.29 8.70
N LEU A 562 -43.66 55.98 8.98
CA LEU A 562 -42.75 54.91 8.47
C LEU A 562 -43.09 53.48 8.97
N ALA A 563 -44.32 53.01 8.79
CA ALA A 563 -44.68 51.61 9.09
C ALA A 563 -45.92 51.10 8.32
N LEU A 564 -45.75 50.70 7.04
CA LEU A 564 -46.47 49.58 6.42
C LEU A 564 -45.94 49.32 4.99
N ALA A 565 -45.22 48.21 4.79
CA ALA A 565 -44.77 47.73 3.48
C ALA A 565 -44.64 46.19 3.44
N PHE A 566 -45.50 45.49 4.20
CA PHE A 566 -45.64 44.04 4.20
C PHE A 566 -47.13 43.70 4.20
N LEU A 567 -47.50 42.61 3.50
CA LEU A 567 -48.87 42.11 3.35
C LEU A 567 -49.84 43.05 2.60
N ILE A 568 -49.83 43.00 1.27
CA ILE A 568 -50.88 42.37 0.43
C ILE A 568 -50.50 42.55 -1.04
N SER A 569 -50.21 41.44 -1.75
CA SER A 569 -50.08 41.40 -3.21
C SER A 569 -50.18 39.96 -3.71
N LEU A 570 -51.38 39.36 -3.62
CA LEU A 570 -51.64 37.99 -4.09
C LEU A 570 -53.11 37.80 -4.53
N SER A 571 -53.56 38.55 -5.54
CA SER A 571 -54.73 38.20 -6.36
C SER A 571 -54.95 39.19 -7.52
N THR A 572 -54.65 38.78 -8.75
CA THR A 572 -55.63 38.60 -9.86
C THR A 572 -54.90 38.20 -11.13
N GLU A 573 -55.31 37.09 -11.75
CA GLU A 573 -54.91 36.72 -13.11
C GLU A 573 -55.73 37.50 -14.14
N PHE A 574 -55.24 37.56 -15.39
CA PHE A 574 -56.11 37.66 -16.56
C PHE A 574 -55.62 36.73 -17.66
N LEU A 575 -56.53 35.90 -18.17
CA LEU A 575 -56.29 34.91 -19.22
C LEU A 575 -56.57 35.52 -20.60
N ILE A 576 -55.98 34.96 -21.68
CA ILE A 576 -56.68 34.54 -22.92
C ILE A 576 -55.71 33.93 -23.97
N VAL A 577 -55.96 32.65 -24.31
CA VAL A 577 -55.86 31.97 -25.64
C VAL A 577 -54.50 32.00 -26.39
N SER A 578 -53.74 30.89 -26.56
CA SER A 578 -53.93 29.72 -27.48
C SER A 578 -53.81 30.06 -28.98
N THR A 579 -53.10 29.36 -29.87
CA THR A 579 -52.19 28.18 -29.84
C THR A 579 -51.07 28.39 -30.92
N THR A 580 -50.22 27.48 -31.45
CA THR A 580 -50.20 26.01 -31.61
C THR A 580 -48.76 25.45 -31.84
N SER A 581 -48.63 24.21 -32.28
CA SER A 581 -47.42 23.42 -32.61
C SER A 581 -46.56 23.91 -33.80
N GLY A 582 -45.24 23.60 -33.80
CA GLY A 582 -44.41 23.59 -35.02
C GLY A 582 -42.95 23.17 -34.81
N THR A 583 -42.51 22.04 -35.37
CA THR A 583 -41.11 21.59 -35.37
C THR A 583 -40.40 21.94 -36.68
N ARG A 584 -39.19 22.54 -36.61
CA ARG A 584 -37.96 22.06 -37.32
C ARG A 584 -36.76 23.03 -37.27
N THR A 585 -35.63 22.45 -36.85
CA THR A 585 -34.25 22.58 -37.39
C THR A 585 -33.84 23.71 -38.36
N LEU A 586 -32.59 24.15 -38.13
CA LEU A 586 -31.46 24.39 -39.06
C LEU A 586 -30.96 25.83 -39.30
N GLN A 587 -29.61 25.89 -39.32
CA GLN A 587 -28.71 27.02 -39.61
C GLN A 587 -28.69 28.16 -38.56
N LYS A 588 -27.54 28.76 -38.27
CA LYS A 588 -26.23 28.66 -38.95
C LYS A 588 -25.06 28.51 -37.97
#